data_AF-A0A971ENP4-F1
#
_entry.id   AF-A0A971ENP4-F1
#
_cell.length_a   1.000
_cell.length_b   1.000
_cell.length_c   1.000
_cell.angle_alpha   90.00
_cell.angle_beta   90.00
_cell.angle_gamma   90.00
#
_symmetry.space_group_name_H-M   'P 1'
#
loop_
_entity.id
_entity.type
_entity.pdbx_description
1 polymer ?
#
loop_
_entity_poly.entity_id
_entity_poly.type
_entity_poly.pdbx_seq_one_letter_code
_entity_poly.pdbx_strand_id
1 'polypeptide(L)'
;MEQKGFLALVGVVVSFITGSISIPMVVLLILIILDYILGMAAAIKEEAKFDWRKAVWGAVKKVGYAVVILFAILVDLLLLQGINEIGWDVPFRAIFSVAATVYLCGIEFFSGCRHLLTLGVPVPGFLVKFAEFLTEKAEKVMDPDGDQT
;
A
#
# COMPACT_ATOMS: atom_id res chain seq x y z
N MET A 1 -12.53 -21.10 26.76
CA MET A 1 -13.07 -19.73 26.56
C MET A 1 -12.25 -18.92 25.56
N GLU A 2 -10.97 -19.25 25.34
CA GLU A 2 -10.04 -18.50 24.48
C GLU A 2 -10.40 -18.50 22.98
N GLN A 3 -10.82 -19.64 22.40
CA GLN A 3 -11.18 -19.68 20.97
C GLN A 3 -12.39 -18.81 20.61
N LYS A 4 -13.34 -18.67 21.54
CA LYS A 4 -14.54 -17.84 21.34
C LYS A 4 -14.22 -16.35 21.38
N GLY A 5 -13.25 -15.94 22.20
CA GLY A 5 -12.76 -14.56 22.26
C GLY A 5 -11.98 -14.15 21.01
N PHE A 6 -11.12 -15.04 20.50
CA PHE A 6 -10.38 -14.79 19.26
C PHE A 6 -11.31 -14.65 18.04
N LEU A 7 -12.29 -15.54 17.90
CA LEU A 7 -13.29 -15.45 16.82
C LEU A 7 -14.12 -14.18 16.90
N ALA A 8 -14.49 -13.73 18.11
CA ALA A 8 -15.19 -12.47 18.31
C ALA A 8 -14.34 -11.27 17.90
N LEU A 9 -13.04 -11.25 18.27
CA LEU A 9 -12.10 -10.20 17.88
C LEU A 9 -11.96 -10.14 16.35
N VAL A 10 -11.77 -11.29 15.70
CA VAL A 10 -11.70 -11.38 14.24
C VAL A 10 -13.00 -10.89 13.60
N GLY A 11 -14.15 -11.25 14.15
CA GLY A 11 -15.46 -10.79 13.67
C GLY A 11 -15.62 -9.26 13.74
N VAL A 12 -15.18 -8.64 14.84
CA VAL A 12 -15.19 -7.18 15.00
C VAL A 12 -14.28 -6.52 13.97
N VAL A 13 -13.06 -7.03 13.78
CA VAL A 13 -12.11 -6.49 12.80
C VAL A 13 -12.66 -6.62 11.39
N VAL A 14 -13.17 -7.79 10.99
CA VAL A 14 -13.73 -8.02 9.65
C VAL A 14 -14.96 -7.16 9.40
N SER A 15 -15.86 -7.01 10.38
CA SER A 15 -17.02 -6.13 10.28
C SER A 15 -16.60 -4.68 10.08
N PHE A 16 -15.61 -4.21 10.85
CA PHE A 16 -15.09 -2.85 10.72
C PHE A 16 -14.40 -2.62 9.38
N ILE A 17 -13.59 -3.57 8.89
CA ILE A 17 -12.97 -3.50 7.56
C ILE A 17 -14.04 -3.34 6.49
N THR A 18 -15.09 -4.17 6.55
CA THR A 18 -16.17 -4.19 5.55
C THR A 18 -16.96 -2.87 5.55
N GLY A 19 -17.22 -2.29 6.73
CA GLY A 19 -17.84 -0.97 6.88
C GLY A 19 -16.93 0.21 6.55
N SER A 20 -15.60 0.00 6.54
CA SER A 20 -14.58 1.04 6.32
C SER A 20 -13.99 1.03 4.91
N ILE A 21 -14.56 0.27 3.98
CA ILE A 21 -14.14 0.31 2.56
C ILE A 21 -14.37 1.73 2.04
N SER A 22 -13.26 2.43 1.84
CA SER A 22 -13.24 3.81 1.40
C SER A 22 -12.86 3.90 -0.08
N ILE A 23 -13.22 5.01 -0.74
CA ILE A 23 -12.85 5.26 -2.14
C ILE A 23 -11.35 5.05 -2.39
N PRO A 24 -10.42 5.53 -1.53
CA PRO A 24 -9.00 5.27 -1.68
C PRO A 24 -8.63 3.78 -1.72
N MET A 25 -9.32 2.90 -0.97
CA MET A 25 -9.00 1.46 -0.96
C MET A 25 -9.37 0.81 -2.29
N VAL A 26 -10.47 1.23 -2.90
CA VAL A 26 -10.87 0.77 -4.23
C VAL A 26 -9.88 1.25 -5.28
N VAL A 27 -9.47 2.53 -5.21
CA VAL A 27 -8.47 3.09 -6.11
C VAL A 27 -7.13 2.35 -5.97
N LEU A 28 -6.69 2.05 -4.74
CA LEU A 28 -5.48 1.30 -4.49
C LEU A 28 -5.52 -0.09 -5.14
N LEU A 29 -6.64 -0.80 -5.01
CA LEU A 29 -6.80 -2.12 -5.63
C LEU A 29 -6.65 -2.05 -7.15
N ILE A 30 -7.27 -1.04 -7.77
CA ILE A 30 -7.15 -0.80 -9.22
C ILE A 30 -5.69 -0.50 -9.59
N LEU A 31 -5.01 0.37 -8.84
CA LEU A 31 -3.61 0.72 -9.09
C LEU A 31 -2.69 -0.50 -8.98
N ILE A 32 -2.87 -1.35 -7.96
CA ILE A 32 -2.08 -2.58 -7.79
C ILE A 32 -2.23 -3.51 -8.99
N ILE A 33 -3.47 -3.70 -9.47
CA ILE A 33 -3.77 -4.57 -10.62
C ILE A 33 -3.15 -3.99 -11.90
N LEU A 34 -3.37 -2.69 -12.16
CA LEU A 34 -2.80 -2.02 -13.33
C LEU A 34 -1.28 -2.07 -13.32
N ASP A 35 -0.67 -1.79 -12.18
CA ASP A 35 0.78 -1.80 -12.04
C ASP A 35 1.38 -3.21 -12.24
N TYR A 36 0.68 -4.27 -11.81
CA TYR A 36 1.08 -5.64 -12.10
C TYR A 36 1.06 -5.95 -13.60
N ILE A 37 -0.02 -5.55 -14.30
CA ILE A 37 -0.13 -5.74 -15.75
C ILE A 37 0.95 -4.96 -16.50
N LEU A 38 1.15 -3.69 -16.14
CA LEU A 38 2.17 -2.83 -16.73
C LEU A 38 3.58 -3.34 -16.46
N GLY A 39 3.85 -3.82 -15.25
CA GLY A 39 5.14 -4.43 -14.88
C GLY A 39 5.44 -5.70 -15.67
N MET A 40 4.44 -6.57 -15.88
CA MET A 40 4.60 -7.72 -16.76
C MET A 40 4.89 -7.32 -18.22
N ALA A 41 4.15 -6.34 -18.75
CA ALA A 41 4.36 -5.86 -20.11
C ALA A 41 5.74 -5.21 -20.29
N ALA A 42 6.19 -4.44 -19.31
CA ALA A 42 7.52 -3.84 -19.28
C ALA A 42 8.62 -4.92 -19.25
N ALA A 43 8.47 -5.95 -18.42
CA ALA A 43 9.43 -7.05 -18.33
C ALA A 43 9.55 -7.84 -19.65
N ILE A 44 8.43 -8.04 -20.38
CA ILE A 44 8.44 -8.67 -21.70
C ILE A 44 9.19 -7.79 -22.72
N LYS A 45 8.93 -6.48 -22.71
CA LYS A 45 9.56 -5.54 -23.65
C LYS A 45 11.08 -5.45 -23.47
N GLU A 46 11.57 -5.54 -22.24
CA GLU A 46 13.01 -5.45 -21.96
C GLU A 46 13.79 -6.73 -22.30
N GLU A 47 13.13 -7.80 -22.79
CA GLU A 47 13.72 -9.14 -23.02
C GLU A 47 14.54 -9.65 -21.82
N ALA A 48 14.26 -9.13 -20.63
CA ALA A 48 15.00 -9.45 -19.43
C ALA A 48 14.75 -10.94 -19.12
N LYS A 49 15.82 -11.72 -18.94
CA LYS A 49 15.72 -13.08 -18.39
C LYS A 49 14.86 -12.98 -17.14
N PHE A 50 13.65 -13.55 -17.21
CA PHE A 50 12.63 -13.44 -16.18
C PHE A 50 13.19 -13.94 -14.84
N ASP A 51 13.67 -13.02 -14.01
CA ASP A 51 14.22 -13.37 -12.71
C ASP A 51 13.05 -13.54 -11.74
N TRP A 52 12.60 -14.79 -11.60
CA TRP A 52 11.49 -15.18 -10.74
C TRP A 52 11.65 -14.64 -9.31
N ARG A 53 12.88 -14.47 -8.81
CA ARG A 53 13.12 -13.90 -7.48
C ARG A 53 12.74 -12.43 -7.41
N LYS A 54 13.03 -11.64 -8.46
CA LYS A 54 12.63 -10.23 -8.52
C LYS A 54 11.12 -10.07 -8.66
N ALA A 55 10.48 -10.90 -9.48
CA ALA A 55 9.02 -10.89 -9.66
C ALA A 55 8.28 -11.26 -8.36
N VAL A 56 8.72 -12.30 -7.66
CA VAL A 56 8.13 -12.71 -6.37
C VAL A 56 8.37 -11.65 -5.29
N TRP A 57 9.57 -11.05 -5.22
CA TRP A 57 9.83 -10.01 -4.23
C TRP A 57 8.99 -8.75 -4.45
N GLY A 58 8.74 -8.37 -5.72
CA GLY A 58 7.81 -7.31 -6.08
C GLY A 58 6.37 -7.61 -5.63
N ALA A 59 5.90 -8.84 -5.83
CA ALA A 59 4.58 -9.27 -5.38
C ALA A 59 4.47 -9.30 -3.84
N VAL A 60 5.50 -9.78 -3.14
CA VAL A 60 5.54 -9.81 -1.66
C VAL A 60 5.43 -8.39 -1.07
N LYS A 61 6.11 -7.40 -1.67
CA LYS A 61 5.98 -5.99 -1.24
C LYS A 61 4.54 -5.48 -1.34
N LYS A 62 3.81 -5.86 -2.40
CA LYS A 62 2.40 -5.47 -2.58
C LYS A 62 1.46 -6.16 -1.60
N VAL A 63 1.76 -7.39 -1.18
CA VAL A 63 1.04 -8.05 -0.08
C VAL A 63 1.25 -7.32 1.26
N GLY A 64 2.43 -6.70 1.44
CA GLY A 64 2.72 -5.84 2.59
C GLY A 64 1.78 -4.66 2.76
N TYR A 65 1.15 -4.17 1.68
CA TYR A 65 0.18 -3.07 1.75
C TYR A 65 -1.06 -3.44 2.56
N ALA A 66 -1.53 -4.69 2.45
CA ALA A 66 -2.64 -5.17 3.25
C ALA A 66 -2.28 -5.15 4.75
N VAL A 67 -1.03 -5.45 5.11
CA VAL A 67 -0.54 -5.40 6.49
C VAL A 67 -0.48 -3.97 7.01
N VAL A 68 0.01 -3.02 6.21
CA VAL A 68 0.04 -1.59 6.56
C VAL A 68 -1.38 -1.06 6.80
N ILE A 69 -2.30 -1.36 5.90
CA ILE A 69 -3.71 -0.97 6.03
C ILE A 69 -4.33 -1.61 7.27
N LEU A 70 -4.05 -2.89 7.54
CA LEU A 70 -4.53 -3.58 8.73
C LEU A 70 -4.05 -2.89 10.01
N PHE A 71 -2.75 -2.53 10.11
CA PHE A 71 -2.25 -1.79 11.26
C PHE A 71 -2.92 -0.43 11.43
N ALA A 72 -3.16 0.29 10.33
CA ALA A 72 -3.88 1.55 10.39
C ALA A 72 -5.35 1.38 10.84
N ILE A 73 -6.01 0.30 10.42
CA ILE A 73 -7.35 -0.09 10.88
C ILE A 73 -7.38 -0.42 12.37
N LEU A 74 -6.37 -1.12 12.88
CA LEU A 74 -6.26 -1.41 14.31
C LEU A 74 -6.11 -0.12 15.14
N VAL A 75 -5.37 0.87 14.63
CA VAL A 75 -5.29 2.19 15.27
C VAL A 75 -6.65 2.90 15.25
N ASP A 76 -7.34 2.91 14.11
CA ASP A 76 -8.69 3.49 14.00
C ASP A 76 -9.68 2.82 14.97
N LEU A 77 -9.59 1.49 15.16
CA LEU A 77 -10.41 0.75 16.12
C LEU A 77 -10.14 1.17 17.58
N LEU A 78 -8.88 1.32 17.96
CA LEU A 78 -8.52 1.78 19.31
C LEU A 78 -9.02 3.20 19.58
N LEU A 79 -8.96 4.08 18.57
CA LEU A 79 -9.48 5.44 18.68
C LEU A 79 -11.00 5.46 18.81
N LEU A 80 -11.70 4.65 18.01
CA LEU A 80 -13.15 4.52 18.11
C LEU A 80 -13.57 4.01 19.49
N GLN A 81 -12.86 3.01 20.03
CA GLN A 81 -13.11 2.53 21.38
C GLN A 81 -12.89 3.64 22.43
N GLY A 82 -11.79 4.38 22.35
CA GLY A 82 -11.52 5.48 23.27
C GLY A 82 -12.58 6.59 23.24
N ILE A 83 -13.06 6.96 22.04
CA ILE A 83 -14.14 7.95 21.87
C ILE A 83 -15.44 7.48 22.53
N ASN A 84 -15.80 6.20 22.33
CA ASN A 84 -17.00 5.61 22.90
C ASN A 84 -16.93 5.53 24.43
N GLU A 85 -15.77 5.18 25.01
CA GLU A 85 -15.56 5.13 26.47
C GLU A 85 -15.68 6.52 27.14
N ILE A 86 -15.29 7.58 26.44
CA ILE A 86 -15.40 8.97 26.92
C ILE A 86 -16.85 9.49 26.76
N GLY A 87 -17.74 8.74 26.11
CA GLY A 87 -19.14 9.11 25.89
C GLY A 87 -19.31 10.25 24.87
N TRP A 88 -18.32 10.46 23.98
CA TRP A 88 -18.38 11.52 22.99
C TRP A 88 -19.05 11.01 21.71
N ASP A 89 -20.24 11.54 21.41
CA ASP A 89 -20.99 11.20 20.21
C ASP A 89 -20.47 11.99 18.99
N VAL A 90 -19.29 11.60 18.50
CA VAL A 90 -18.70 12.14 17.26
C VAL A 90 -18.86 11.11 16.16
N PRO A 91 -19.32 11.50 14.95
CA PRO A 91 -19.27 10.61 13.79
C PRO A 91 -17.81 10.34 13.41
N PHE A 92 -17.25 9.25 13.95
CA PHE A 92 -15.88 8.83 13.68
C PHE A 92 -15.78 8.17 12.30
N ARG A 93 -14.76 8.55 11.53
CA ARG A 93 -14.35 7.89 10.30
C ARG A 93 -12.94 7.37 10.47
N ALA A 94 -12.61 6.26 9.81
CA ALA A 94 -11.31 5.61 9.92
C ALA A 94 -10.21 6.43 9.20
N ILE A 95 -9.65 7.43 9.88
CA ILE A 95 -8.74 8.43 9.29
C ILE A 95 -7.36 7.82 9.00
N PHE A 96 -6.83 6.97 9.89
CA PHE A 96 -5.49 6.40 9.72
C PHE A 96 -5.46 5.43 8.55
N SER A 97 -6.45 4.56 8.44
CA SER A 97 -6.60 3.62 7.32
C SER A 97 -6.78 4.34 5.99
N VAL A 98 -7.56 5.43 5.94
CA VAL A 98 -7.67 6.29 4.75
C VAL A 98 -6.33 6.95 4.41
N ALA A 99 -5.65 7.56 5.36
CA ALA A 99 -4.38 8.24 5.13
C ALA A 99 -3.28 7.27 4.65
N ALA A 100 -3.16 6.11 5.30
CA ALA A 100 -2.24 5.06 4.89
C ALA A 100 -2.55 4.57 3.48
N THR A 101 -3.83 4.38 3.15
CA THR A 101 -4.24 3.95 1.81
C THR A 101 -3.92 5.00 0.74
N VAL A 102 -4.15 6.30 1.02
CA VAL A 102 -3.80 7.38 0.08
C VAL A 102 -2.30 7.44 -0.16
N TYR A 103 -1.49 7.28 0.89
CA TYR A 103 -0.04 7.15 0.77
C TYR A 103 0.34 5.98 -0.15
N LEU A 104 -0.29 4.82 0.05
CA LEU A 104 -0.07 3.63 -0.78
C LEU A 104 -0.51 3.83 -2.25
N CYS A 105 -1.60 4.57 -2.49
CA CYS A 105 -2.00 4.95 -3.86
C CYS A 105 -0.90 5.76 -4.55
N GLY A 106 -0.28 6.70 -3.82
CA GLY A 106 0.82 7.49 -4.34
C GLY A 106 1.98 6.63 -4.81
N ILE A 107 2.46 5.70 -3.97
CA ILE A 107 3.59 4.85 -4.34
C ILE A 107 3.28 3.94 -5.53
N GLU A 108 2.06 3.38 -5.62
CA GLU A 108 1.66 2.53 -6.76
C GLU A 108 1.50 3.34 -8.04
N PHE A 109 0.99 4.56 -7.94
CA PHE A 109 0.90 5.46 -9.07
C PHE A 109 2.29 5.76 -9.68
N PHE A 110 3.30 6.01 -8.84
CA PHE A 110 4.67 6.23 -9.33
C PHE A 110 5.32 4.95 -9.89
N SER A 111 5.03 3.78 -9.30
CA SER A 111 5.41 2.48 -9.89
C SER A 111 4.88 2.34 -11.32
N GLY A 112 3.59 2.64 -11.52
CA GLY A 112 2.93 2.56 -12.82
C GLY A 112 3.53 3.53 -13.84
N CYS A 113 3.88 4.75 -13.42
CA CYS A 113 4.58 5.72 -14.26
C CYS A 113 5.90 5.16 -14.79
N ARG A 114 6.67 4.46 -13.95
CA ARG A 114 7.95 3.84 -14.36
C ARG A 114 7.74 2.73 -15.37
N HIS A 115 6.75 1.86 -15.15
CA HIS A 115 6.42 0.81 -16.13
C HIS A 115 5.96 1.39 -17.47
N LEU A 116 5.16 2.47 -17.46
CA LEU A 116 4.74 3.17 -18.68
C LEU A 116 5.92 3.78 -19.45
N LEU A 117 6.90 4.35 -18.75
CA LEU A 117 8.14 4.83 -19.38
C LEU A 117 8.93 3.71 -20.04
N THR A 118 9.10 2.57 -19.37
CA THR A 118 9.72 1.38 -19.97
C THR A 118 8.97 0.96 -21.24
N LEU A 119 7.64 1.00 -21.22
CA LEU A 119 6.79 0.72 -22.39
C LEU A 119 6.90 1.78 -23.51
N GLY A 120 7.51 2.94 -23.26
CA GLY A 120 7.70 4.00 -24.25
C GLY A 120 6.54 5.00 -24.31
N VAL A 121 5.65 4.98 -23.31
CA VAL A 121 4.57 5.96 -23.19
C VAL A 121 5.16 7.27 -22.65
N PRO A 122 4.90 8.43 -23.28
CA PRO A 122 5.43 9.71 -22.81
C PRO A 122 4.76 10.12 -21.50
N VAL A 123 5.46 9.94 -20.38
CA VAL A 123 5.04 10.40 -19.05
C VAL A 123 5.60 11.80 -18.78
N PRO A 124 4.82 12.74 -18.20
CA PRO A 124 5.32 14.06 -17.83
C PRO A 124 6.60 14.02 -16.98
N GLY A 125 7.62 14.79 -17.37
CA GLY A 125 8.96 14.72 -16.76
C GLY A 125 9.00 14.99 -15.24
N PHE A 126 8.05 15.76 -14.70
CA PHE A 126 7.97 15.99 -13.25
C PHE A 126 7.59 14.73 -12.46
N LEU A 127 6.78 13.84 -13.05
CA LEU A 127 6.38 12.57 -12.42
C LEU A 127 7.55 11.59 -12.37
N VAL A 128 8.38 11.59 -13.40
CA VAL A 128 9.60 10.77 -13.48
C VAL A 128 10.58 11.16 -12.38
N LYS A 129 10.89 12.45 -12.27
CA LYS A 129 11.77 12.99 -11.23
C LYS A 129 11.28 12.68 -9.82
N PHE A 130 9.96 12.76 -9.61
CA PHE A 130 9.38 12.46 -8.31
C PHE A 130 9.43 10.96 -7.97
N ALA A 131 9.22 10.08 -8.95
CA ALA A 131 9.37 8.63 -8.77
C ALA A 131 10.81 8.24 -8.42
N GLU A 132 11.80 8.86 -9.07
CA GLU A 132 13.22 8.68 -8.77
C GLU A 132 13.55 9.13 -7.34
N PHE A 133 13.08 10.30 -6.93
CA PHE A 133 13.27 10.82 -5.57
C PHE A 133 12.67 9.92 -4.48
N LEU A 134 11.47 9.36 -4.71
CA LEU A 134 10.86 8.42 -3.77
C LEU A 134 11.66 7.12 -3.67
N THR A 135 12.17 6.62 -4.79
CA THR A 135 12.98 5.40 -4.83
C THR A 135 14.29 5.61 -4.08
N GLU A 136 14.99 6.72 -4.31
CA GLU A 136 16.23 7.08 -3.62
C GLU A 136 16.03 7.18 -2.10
N LYS A 137 14.95 7.83 -1.65
CA LYS A 137 14.62 7.92 -0.23
C LYS A 137 14.27 6.57 0.38
N ALA A 138 13.54 5.73 -0.34
CA ALA A 138 13.18 4.40 0.13
C ALA A 138 14.42 3.49 0.27
N GLU A 139 15.35 3.54 -0.68
CA GLU A 139 16.63 2.80 -0.62
C GLU A 139 17.49 3.27 0.55
N LYS A 140 17.64 4.58 0.76
CA LYS A 140 18.36 5.14 1.92
C LYS A 140 17.79 4.73 3.28
N VAL A 141 16.48 4.48 3.36
CA VAL A 141 15.83 4.01 4.60
C VAL A 141 16.03 2.50 4.80
N MET A 142 16.19 1.75 3.70
CA MET A 142 16.39 0.29 3.74
C MET A 142 17.87 -0.11 3.89
N ASP A 143 18.81 0.77 3.56
CA ASP A 143 20.26 0.55 3.71
C ASP A 143 20.95 1.77 4.37
N PRO A 144 20.98 1.82 5.71
CA PRO A 144 21.52 2.97 6.44
C PRO A 144 23.05 3.08 6.45
N ASP A 145 23.79 2.04 6.03
CA ASP A 145 25.25 1.91 6.20
C ASP A 145 26.02 1.76 4.86
N GLY A 146 25.41 2.07 3.72
CA GLY A 146 26.05 1.95 2.40
C GLY A 146 27.13 3.00 2.06
N ASP A 147 27.48 3.90 2.98
CA ASP A 147 28.54 4.91 2.79
C ASP A 147 29.61 4.80 3.88
N GLN A 148 30.23 3.62 4.00
CA GLN A 148 31.55 3.45 4.60
C GLN A 148 32.36 2.35 3.88
N THR A 149 32.75 2.59 2.63
CA THR A 149 34.03 2.13 2.04
C THR A 149 34.43 2.99 0.86
#